data_AF-A0A1Q8DX45-F1
#
_entry.id   AF-A0A1Q8DX45-F1
#
_cell.length_a   1.000
_cell.length_b   1.000
_cell.length_c   1.000
_cell.angle_alpha   90.00
_cell.angle_beta   90.00
_cell.angle_gamma   90.00
#
_symmetry.space_group_name_H-M   'P 1'
#
loop_
_entity.id
_entity.type
_entity.pdbx_description
1 polymer ?
#
loop_
_entity_poly.entity_id
_entity_poly.type
_entity_poly.pdbx_seq_one_letter_code
_entity_poly.pdbx_strand_id
1 'polypeptide(L)'
;MTKEFKMNNQLKGSDLTRAMLKNGEQNIWCAVDDESDERAITDHENNDFTARIVSFVDGKFICTSGAPWTYAVPIKIVAITQEEAGL
;
A
#
# COMPACT_ATOMS: atom_id res chain seq x y z
N MET A 1 27.66 7.17 -28.03
CA MET A 1 26.50 6.26 -27.82
C MET A 1 26.24 6.25 -26.31
N THR A 2 25.35 7.12 -25.83
CA THR A 2 25.01 7.20 -24.41
C THR A 2 24.14 6.01 -24.05
N LYS A 3 24.61 5.20 -23.09
CA LYS A 3 23.90 4.05 -22.57
C LYS A 3 22.75 4.60 -21.73
N GLU A 4 21.52 4.54 -22.23
CA GLU A 4 20.33 4.80 -21.42
C GLU A 4 20.32 3.78 -20.27
N PHE A 5 20.52 4.26 -19.06
CA PHE A 5 20.15 3.49 -17.88
C PHE A 5 18.64 3.32 -17.92
N LYS A 6 18.18 2.12 -18.27
CA LYS A 6 16.79 1.69 -18.04
C LYS A 6 16.52 1.88 -16.55
N MET A 7 15.91 3.00 -16.17
CA MET A 7 15.36 3.15 -14.83
C MET A 7 14.38 2.00 -14.67
N ASN A 8 14.58 1.18 -13.65
CA ASN A 8 13.68 0.09 -13.34
C ASN A 8 12.40 0.74 -12.78
N ASN A 9 11.48 1.11 -13.68
CA ASN A 9 10.28 1.92 -13.42
C ASN A 9 9.20 1.17 -12.61
N GLN A 10 9.59 0.22 -11.77
CA GLN A 10 8.64 -0.54 -10.98
C GLN A 10 8.14 0.33 -9.82
N LEU A 11 6.92 0.83 -9.96
CA LEU A 11 6.21 1.46 -8.85
C LEU A 11 5.96 0.43 -7.75
N LYS A 12 6.20 0.82 -6.51
CA LYS A 12 5.94 0.04 -5.29
C LYS A 12 5.53 0.97 -4.15
N GLY A 13 5.07 0.40 -3.04
CA GLY A 13 4.77 1.17 -1.84
C GLY A 13 3.71 2.25 -2.05
N SER A 14 3.85 3.36 -1.34
CA SER A 14 2.98 4.54 -1.44
C SER A 14 2.87 5.09 -2.86
N ASP A 15 3.95 5.02 -3.64
CA ASP A 15 3.97 5.49 -5.03
C ASP A 15 3.04 4.67 -5.93
N LEU A 16 2.98 3.36 -5.72
CA LEU A 16 2.05 2.49 -6.43
C LEU A 16 0.61 2.79 -6.02
N THR A 17 0.31 2.98 -4.74
CA THR A 17 -1.03 3.35 -4.26
C THR A 17 -1.50 4.66 -4.90
N ARG A 18 -0.64 5.68 -4.97
CA ARG A 18 -0.96 6.95 -5.64
C ARG A 18 -1.27 6.75 -7.13
N ALA A 19 -0.50 5.91 -7.82
CA ALA A 19 -0.75 5.60 -9.22
C ALA A 19 -2.06 4.83 -9.43
N MET A 20 -2.39 3.86 -8.57
CA MET A 20 -3.64 3.12 -8.59
C MET A 20 -4.85 4.04 -8.38
N LEU A 21 -4.79 4.94 -7.40
CA LEU A 21 -5.83 5.96 -7.16
C LEU A 21 -6.02 6.86 -8.40
N LYS A 22 -4.94 7.32 -9.00
CA LYS A 22 -4.98 8.14 -10.21
C LYS A 22 -5.58 7.39 -11.42
N ASN A 23 -5.39 6.07 -11.47
CA ASN A 23 -5.98 5.21 -12.49
C ASN A 23 -7.48 4.91 -12.25
N GLY A 24 -8.04 5.35 -11.12
CA GLY A 24 -9.44 5.13 -10.77
C GLY A 24 -9.73 3.76 -10.15
N GLU A 25 -8.69 3.07 -9.65
CA GLU A 25 -8.87 1.81 -8.92
C GLU A 25 -9.64 2.05 -7.62
N GLN A 26 -10.67 1.24 -7.36
CA GLN A 26 -11.61 1.47 -6.25
C GLN A 26 -11.41 0.52 -5.05
N ASN A 27 -10.64 -0.56 -5.23
CA ASN A 27 -10.46 -1.61 -4.23
C ASN A 27 -9.00 -1.76 -3.81
N ILE A 28 -8.41 -0.68 -3.32
CA ILE A 28 -7.00 -0.64 -2.90
C ILE A 28 -6.93 -0.89 -1.40
N TRP A 29 -6.59 -2.12 -1.02
CA TRP A 29 -6.25 -2.45 0.36
C TRP A 29 -4.78 -2.14 0.59
N CYS A 30 -4.48 -1.45 1.68
CA CYS A 30 -3.12 -1.10 2.06
C CYS A 30 -2.81 -1.53 3.48
N ALA A 31 -1.57 -1.90 3.72
CA ALA A 31 -0.98 -1.73 5.04
C ALA A 31 -0.57 -0.25 5.16
N VAL A 32 -0.83 0.36 6.32
CA VAL A 32 -0.63 1.81 6.51
C VAL A 32 0.23 2.09 7.73
N ASP A 33 0.96 3.20 7.66
CA ASP A 33 1.83 3.67 8.73
C ASP A 33 2.04 5.19 8.59
N ASP A 34 2.46 5.84 9.66
CA ASP A 34 2.72 7.28 9.65
C ASP A 34 4.19 7.67 9.45
N GLU A 35 5.12 6.70 9.52
CA GLU A 35 6.55 6.95 9.48
C GLU A 35 7.23 6.51 8.18
N SER A 36 6.93 5.31 7.66
CA SER A 36 7.47 4.89 6.36
C SER A 36 6.72 3.74 5.67
N ASP A 37 6.99 3.57 4.37
CA ASP A 37 6.56 2.39 3.61
C ASP A 37 7.13 1.09 4.20
N GLU A 38 8.40 1.10 4.65
CA GLU A 38 9.01 -0.06 5.29
C GLU A 38 8.30 -0.42 6.59
N ARG A 39 7.99 0.55 7.44
CA ARG A 39 7.26 0.30 8.68
C ARG A 39 5.86 -0.22 8.43
N ALA A 40 5.15 0.31 7.43
CA ALA A 40 3.85 -0.20 7.01
C ALA A 40 3.87 -1.71 6.67
N ILE A 41 5.00 -2.27 6.25
CA ILE A 41 5.12 -3.69 5.90
C ILE A 41 5.90 -4.54 6.90
N THR A 42 6.65 -3.95 7.84
CA THR A 42 7.47 -4.71 8.81
C THR A 42 6.94 -4.64 10.24
N ASP A 43 6.25 -3.56 10.61
CA ASP A 43 5.72 -3.39 11.96
C ASP A 43 4.46 -4.25 12.09
N HIS A 44 4.68 -5.52 12.41
CA HIS A 44 3.60 -6.47 12.62
C HIS A 44 3.34 -6.80 14.08
N GLU A 45 4.13 -6.23 15.01
CA GLU A 45 4.01 -6.53 16.44
C GLU A 45 2.71 -5.97 17.04
N ASN A 46 2.03 -5.06 16.34
CA ASN A 46 0.64 -4.64 16.59
C ASN A 46 -0.10 -4.27 15.29
N ASN A 47 0.02 -5.06 14.20
CA ASN A 47 -0.47 -4.76 12.83
C ASN A 47 -2.00 -4.56 12.71
N ASP A 48 -2.57 -3.57 13.39
CA ASP A 48 -4.01 -3.36 13.43
C ASP A 48 -4.53 -2.45 12.32
N PHE A 49 -3.69 -1.97 11.40
CA PHE A 49 -4.15 -1.02 10.40
C PHE A 49 -3.85 -1.52 8.99
N THR A 50 -4.64 -2.51 8.56
CA THR A 50 -4.98 -2.62 7.14
C THR A 50 -6.17 -1.70 6.86
N ALA A 51 -6.10 -0.94 5.78
CA ALA A 51 -7.11 0.06 5.45
C ALA A 51 -7.43 0.04 3.96
N ARG A 52 -8.72 0.21 3.62
CA ARG A 52 -9.12 0.47 2.24
C ARG A 52 -8.94 1.95 1.95
N ILE A 53 -8.02 2.26 1.04
CA ILE A 53 -7.70 3.63 0.65
C ILE A 53 -8.59 4.06 -0.51
N VAL A 54 -9.19 5.25 -0.39
CA VAL A 54 -10.17 5.78 -1.37
C VAL A 54 -9.71 7.06 -2.05
N SER A 55 -8.78 7.81 -1.47
CA SER A 55 -8.25 9.03 -2.08
C SER A 55 -6.89 9.41 -1.51
N PHE A 56 -6.18 10.28 -2.24
CA PHE A 56 -4.96 10.93 -1.77
C PHE A 56 -5.15 12.44 -1.84
N VAL A 57 -5.16 13.12 -0.69
CA VAL A 57 -5.46 14.54 -0.55
C VAL A 57 -4.47 15.16 0.43
N ASP A 58 -3.91 16.33 0.09
CA ASP A 58 -2.98 17.09 0.94
C ASP A 58 -1.82 16.26 1.51
N GLY A 59 -1.26 15.37 0.68
CA GLY A 59 -0.14 14.52 1.06
C GLY A 59 -0.50 13.33 1.94
N LYS A 60 -1.79 13.02 2.12
CA LYS A 60 -2.29 11.92 2.96
C LYS A 60 -3.17 10.96 2.19
N PHE A 61 -3.06 9.67 2.54
CA PHE A 61 -3.96 8.62 2.09
C PHE A 61 -5.19 8.58 2.99
N ILE A 62 -6.37 8.74 2.42
CA ILE A 62 -7.63 8.73 3.18
C ILE A 62 -8.26 7.35 3.03
N CYS A 63 -8.54 6.70 4.15
CA CYS A 63 -9.25 5.44 4.14
C CYS A 63 -10.77 5.63 4.23
N THR A 64 -11.52 4.53 4.10
CA THR A 64 -12.98 4.55 4.15
C THR A 64 -13.58 5.05 5.46
N SER A 65 -12.86 4.98 6.59
CA SER A 65 -13.33 5.57 7.85
C SER A 65 -13.05 7.08 7.95
N GLY A 66 -12.39 7.66 6.94
CA GLY A 66 -11.96 9.05 6.93
C GLY A 66 -10.63 9.30 7.64
N ALA A 67 -10.00 8.28 8.23
CA ALA A 67 -8.70 8.43 8.88
C ALA A 67 -7.60 8.70 7.82
N PRO A 68 -6.75 9.71 8.04
CA PRO A 68 -5.61 10.00 7.17
C PRO A 68 -4.38 9.18 7.56
N TRP A 69 -3.58 8.80 6.57
CA TRP A 69 -2.32 8.09 6.74
C TRP A 69 -1.21 8.73 5.91
N THR A 70 0.02 8.68 6.41
CA THR A 70 1.18 9.23 5.70
C THR A 70 1.70 8.27 4.63
N TYR A 71 1.71 6.97 4.93
CA TYR A 71 2.18 5.91 4.03
C TYR A 71 1.11 4.83 3.86
N ALA A 72 1.00 4.30 2.65
CA ALA A 72 0.04 3.26 2.31
C ALA A 72 0.61 2.31 1.25
N VAL A 73 0.99 1.11 1.67
CA VAL A 73 1.57 0.09 0.80
C VAL A 73 0.48 -0.88 0.35
N PRO A 74 0.21 -1.02 -0.96
CA PRO A 74 -0.91 -1.84 -1.43
C PRO A 74 -0.61 -3.32 -1.20
N ILE A 75 -1.59 -4.05 -0.65
CA ILE A 75 -1.52 -5.47 -0.33
C ILE A 75 -2.63 -6.24 -1.03
N LYS A 76 -2.39 -7.55 -1.23
CA LYS A 76 -3.42 -8.48 -1.69
C LYS A 76 -3.98 -9.22 -0.49
N ILE A 77 -5.27 -9.03 -0.19
CA ILE A 77 -5.97 -9.80 0.85
C ILE A 77 -6.59 -11.03 0.21
N VAL A 78 -6.20 -12.22 0.67
CA VAL A 78 -6.74 -13.50 0.23
C VAL A 78 -6.94 -14.37 1.47
N ALA A 79 -8.12 -14.99 1.60
CA ALA A 79 -8.33 -15.99 2.63
C ALA A 79 -7.45 -17.21 2.32
N ILE A 80 -6.64 -17.63 3.29
CA ILE A 80 -5.83 -18.84 3.17
C ILE A 80 -6.62 -20.08 3.60
N THR A 81 -6.24 -21.21 3.07
CA THR A 81 -6.77 -22.53 3.43
C THR A 81 -6.03 -23.13 4.63
N GLN A 82 -6.59 -24.19 5.20
CA GLN A 82 -5.93 -24.99 6.23
C GLN A 82 -4.58 -25.54 5.72
N GLU A 83 -4.53 -25.98 4.46
CA GLU A 83 -3.32 -26.52 3.81
C GLU A 83 -2.21 -25.47 3.69
N GLU A 84 -2.53 -24.26 3.23
CA GLU A 84 -1.56 -23.16 3.13
C GLU A 84 -1.03 -22.71 4.50
N ALA A 85 -1.82 -22.90 5.55
CA ALA A 85 -1.43 -22.65 6.93
C ALA A 85 -0.61 -23.81 7.56
N GLY A 86 -0.48 -24.95 6.87
CA GLY A 86 0.21 -26.13 7.37
C GLY A 86 -0.54 -26.87 8.50
N LEU A 87 -1.87 -26.77 8.52
CA LEU A 87 -2.75 -27.40 9.52
C LEU A 87 -3.46 -28.65 8.97
#